data_AF-A0A7C9HBI8-F1
#
_entry.id   AF-A0A7C9HBI8-F1
#
_cell.length_a   1.000
_cell.length_b   1.000
_cell.length_c   1.000
_cell.angle_alpha   90.00
_cell.angle_beta   90.00
_cell.angle_gamma   90.00
#
_symmetry.space_group_name_H-M   'P 1'
#
loop_
_entity.id
_entity.type
_entity.pdbx_description
1 polymer ?
#
loop_
_entity_poly.entity_id
_entity_poly.type
_entity_poly.pdbx_seq_one_letter_code
_entity_poly.pdbx_strand_id
1 'polypeptide(L)'
;MALALAGCEEGAGGLTTLFGGGGEKATETAQAGQQSVKLIERDVEAPEVFQVTEEGLWDGRPSLGGVWVAHPDVKSPERVIIRKPSDGKFVIGALFRRERANPGPRLQVSSDAAAALGMLAGQPAELNVTALRREEVAEEQAEAAPDANMDSAAPDGVEQTTLAPAAVDAEASAEAETEQAAASPAAPKPQASSLNKPFIQIGIFSVEDNARRTAERMRSAGMIPTVKKQSASGKPFWRVIVGPAATSKERRALLEAIRKEGFGDAYAVTN
;
A
#
# COMPACT_ATOMS: atom_id res chain seq x y z
N MET A 1 -50.11 1.47 -50.91
CA MET A 1 -50.40 0.05 -50.67
C MET A 1 -49.36 -0.46 -49.69
N ALA A 2 -49.70 -0.47 -48.41
CA ALA A 2 -48.87 -0.96 -47.33
C ALA A 2 -49.33 -2.39 -47.00
N LEU A 3 -48.40 -3.35 -46.99
CA LEU A 3 -48.64 -4.68 -46.42
C LEU A 3 -48.09 -4.70 -45.00
N ALA A 4 -48.98 -5.00 -44.05
CA ALA A 4 -48.65 -5.38 -42.69
C ALA A 4 -48.38 -6.89 -42.63
N LEU A 5 -47.34 -7.30 -41.90
CA LEU A 5 -47.20 -8.65 -41.35
C LEU A 5 -46.97 -8.55 -39.84
N ALA A 6 -47.81 -9.27 -39.09
CA ALA A 6 -47.78 -9.45 -37.64
C ALA A 6 -47.35 -10.89 -37.28
N GLY A 7 -46.85 -11.06 -36.05
CA GLY A 7 -46.60 -12.35 -35.36
C GLY A 7 -45.14 -12.52 -34.92
N CYS A 8 -44.78 -12.96 -33.70
CA CYS A 8 -45.54 -13.36 -32.51
C CYS A 8 -44.55 -13.48 -31.31
N GLU A 9 -44.97 -13.04 -30.10
CA GLU A 9 -44.73 -13.59 -28.73
C GLU A 9 -43.30 -13.87 -28.19
N GLU A 10 -42.95 -13.74 -26.90
CA GLU A 10 -43.63 -13.43 -25.63
C GLU A 10 -42.53 -13.22 -24.56
N GLY A 11 -42.77 -12.34 -23.57
CA GLY A 11 -42.31 -12.54 -22.18
C GLY A 11 -40.97 -11.90 -21.77
N ALA A 12 -40.87 -11.07 -20.73
CA ALA A 12 -41.85 -10.67 -19.73
C ALA A 12 -41.34 -9.38 -19.05
N GLY A 13 -42.20 -8.36 -19.02
CA GLY A 13 -42.08 -7.23 -18.11
C GLY A 13 -43.32 -7.17 -17.22
N GLY A 14 -43.11 -6.85 -15.95
CA GLY A 14 -44.14 -6.23 -15.12
C GLY A 14 -45.14 -7.16 -14.44
N LEU A 15 -44.77 -7.67 -13.26
CA LEU A 15 -45.73 -7.94 -12.20
C LEU A 15 -45.59 -6.84 -11.13
N THR A 16 -46.08 -5.65 -11.45
CA THR A 16 -46.37 -4.62 -10.45
C THR A 16 -47.78 -4.88 -9.93
N THR A 17 -47.96 -4.74 -8.61
CA THR A 17 -49.24 -4.58 -7.88
C THR A 17 -49.86 -5.88 -7.37
N LEU A 18 -49.59 -6.28 -6.12
CA LEU A 18 -50.60 -6.96 -5.27
C LEU A 18 -50.30 -7.03 -3.75
N PHE A 19 -49.36 -6.28 -3.18
CA PHE A 19 -49.33 -6.08 -1.71
C PHE A 19 -48.99 -4.62 -1.35
N GLY A 20 -50.02 -3.87 -0.92
CA GLY A 20 -49.90 -2.57 -0.27
C GLY A 20 -49.31 -2.70 1.15
N GLY A 21 -48.97 -1.64 1.87
CA GLY A 21 -49.16 -0.21 1.63
C GLY A 21 -48.64 0.59 2.82
N GLY A 22 -48.82 1.92 2.75
CA GLY A 22 -48.57 2.88 3.84
C GLY A 22 -47.14 3.41 3.86
N GLY A 23 -46.83 4.68 3.61
CA GLY A 23 -47.63 5.88 3.83
C GLY A 23 -46.95 6.72 4.91
N GLU A 24 -46.46 7.88 4.48
CA GLU A 24 -46.24 9.11 5.25
C GLU A 24 -44.87 9.45 5.88
N LYS A 25 -44.46 10.65 5.44
CA LYS A 25 -43.82 11.77 6.13
C LYS A 25 -42.29 11.79 6.24
N ALA A 26 -41.73 12.56 5.31
CA ALA A 26 -40.99 13.78 5.59
C ALA A 26 -40.54 13.96 7.04
N THR A 27 -39.23 13.88 7.23
CA THR A 27 -38.55 14.71 8.23
C THR A 27 -37.31 15.27 7.55
N GLU A 28 -37.37 16.56 7.28
CA GLU A 28 -36.23 17.44 7.12
C GLU A 28 -35.35 17.30 8.36
N THR A 29 -34.11 16.83 8.21
CA THR A 29 -33.10 17.00 9.25
C THR A 29 -31.74 17.14 8.61
N ALA A 30 -31.34 18.40 8.53
CA ALA A 30 -30.01 18.90 8.88
C ALA A 30 -28.79 18.17 8.29
N GLN A 31 -28.09 18.95 7.47
CA GLN A 31 -26.63 18.95 7.40
C GLN A 31 -25.99 18.47 8.72
N ALA A 32 -25.30 17.35 8.67
CA ALA A 32 -24.22 17.02 9.59
C ALA A 32 -23.13 16.37 8.75
N GLY A 33 -22.05 17.12 8.55
CA GLY A 33 -21.03 16.87 7.56
C GLY A 33 -20.47 15.45 7.64
N GLN A 34 -20.41 14.81 6.47
CA GLN A 34 -19.41 13.80 6.17
C GLN A 34 -18.03 14.44 6.35
N GLN A 35 -17.53 14.50 7.58
CA GLN A 35 -16.12 14.71 7.83
C GLN A 35 -15.46 13.37 7.56
N SER A 36 -15.32 13.09 6.27
CA SER A 36 -14.47 12.06 5.71
C SER A 36 -13.16 12.11 6.48
N VAL A 37 -12.82 11.00 7.14
CA VAL A 37 -11.48 10.79 7.71
C VAL A 37 -10.53 10.80 6.52
N LYS A 38 -10.07 12.01 6.19
CA LYS A 38 -9.03 12.29 5.23
C LYS A 38 -7.82 11.57 5.79
N LEU A 39 -7.46 10.44 5.18
CA LEU A 39 -6.10 9.91 5.29
C LEU A 39 -5.22 11.03 4.73
N ILE A 40 -4.82 11.94 5.60
CA ILE A 40 -3.89 12.99 5.29
C ILE A 40 -2.56 12.26 5.25
N GLU A 41 -2.29 11.61 4.11
CA GLU A 41 -0.92 11.51 3.64
C GLU A 41 -0.45 12.96 3.63
N ARG A 42 0.40 13.32 4.60
CA ARG A 42 1.00 14.65 4.64
C ARG A 42 1.99 14.69 3.49
N ASP A 43 1.47 15.00 2.32
CA ASP A 43 2.26 15.49 1.20
C ASP A 43 2.92 16.77 1.69
N VAL A 44 4.20 16.66 2.07
CA VAL A 44 4.99 17.80 2.50
C VAL A 44 5.63 18.39 1.26
N GLU A 45 5.48 19.70 1.09
CA GLU A 45 6.19 20.43 0.04
C GLU A 45 7.68 20.28 0.29
N ALA A 46 8.37 19.60 -0.62
CA ALA A 46 9.80 19.36 -0.61
C ALA A 46 10.45 20.22 -1.70
N PRO A 47 10.59 21.54 -1.47
CA PRO A 47 11.16 22.45 -2.45
C PRO A 47 12.62 22.10 -2.80
N GLU A 48 13.31 21.42 -1.89
CA GLU A 48 14.67 20.89 -2.07
C GLU A 48 14.79 19.84 -3.19
N VAL A 49 13.73 19.08 -3.48
CA VAL A 49 13.74 18.05 -4.54
C VAL A 49 13.53 18.71 -5.90
N PHE A 50 12.52 19.57 -5.99
CA PHE A 50 12.23 20.34 -7.18
C PHE A 50 11.27 21.47 -6.83
N GLN A 51 11.71 22.71 -7.05
CA GLN A 51 10.84 23.88 -7.06
C GLN A 51 11.22 24.75 -8.25
N VAL A 52 10.23 25.12 -9.05
CA VAL A 52 10.43 26.04 -10.16
C VAL A 52 9.23 26.97 -10.26
N THR A 53 9.50 28.25 -10.53
CA THR A 53 8.48 29.22 -10.89
C THR A 53 8.79 29.69 -12.30
N GLU A 54 8.02 29.21 -13.27
CA GLU A 54 8.23 29.55 -14.67
C GLU A 54 6.89 29.60 -15.43
N GLU A 55 6.94 30.13 -16.64
CA GLU A 55 5.79 30.13 -17.53
C GLU A 55 5.47 28.70 -18.00
N GLY A 56 4.26 28.24 -17.65
CA GLY A 56 3.66 27.01 -18.15
C GLY A 56 2.84 27.26 -19.40
N LEU A 57 2.99 26.41 -20.41
CA LEU A 57 2.16 26.42 -21.60
C LEU A 57 1.33 25.15 -21.70
N TRP A 58 0.04 25.31 -21.92
CA TRP A 58 -0.82 24.25 -22.44
C TRP A 58 -1.02 24.48 -23.94
N ASP A 59 -0.74 23.46 -24.74
CA ASP A 59 -0.80 23.50 -26.21
C ASP A 59 -2.22 23.35 -26.78
N GLY A 60 -3.25 23.23 -25.93
CA GLY A 60 -4.64 23.05 -26.33
C GLY A 60 -4.98 21.65 -26.85
N ARG A 61 -4.00 20.73 -26.90
CA ARG A 61 -4.22 19.36 -27.35
C ARG A 61 -4.85 18.56 -26.20
N PRO A 62 -5.94 17.80 -26.45
CA PRO A 62 -6.48 16.90 -25.44
C PRO A 62 -5.43 15.86 -25.07
N SER A 63 -5.04 15.84 -23.79
CA SER A 63 -4.10 14.85 -23.26
C SER A 63 -4.88 13.65 -22.70
N LEU A 64 -4.52 12.44 -23.14
CA LEU A 64 -5.04 11.20 -22.58
C LEU A 64 -4.41 10.95 -21.21
N GLY A 65 -5.15 11.30 -20.16
CA GLY A 65 -4.85 10.88 -18.80
C GLY A 65 -4.24 11.97 -17.90
N GLY A 66 -5.00 12.30 -16.86
CA GLY A 66 -4.55 12.87 -15.58
C GLY A 66 -3.94 14.27 -15.59
N VAL A 67 -3.79 14.81 -14.38
CA VAL A 67 -3.06 16.05 -14.09
C VAL A 67 -1.56 15.76 -14.11
N TRP A 68 -0.84 16.36 -15.06
CA TRP A 68 0.61 16.33 -15.10
C TRP A 68 1.22 17.61 -15.68
N VAL A 69 2.50 17.79 -15.37
CA VAL A 69 3.39 18.83 -15.93
C VAL A 69 4.72 18.21 -16.35
N ALA A 70 5.37 18.77 -17.36
CA ALA A 70 6.66 18.31 -17.83
C ALA A 70 7.68 19.44 -17.87
N HIS A 71 8.88 19.17 -17.36
CA HIS A 71 9.99 20.14 -17.34
C HIS A 71 11.32 19.44 -17.75
N PRO A 72 12.22 20.13 -18.49
CA PRO A 72 13.46 19.52 -18.98
C PRO A 72 14.46 19.12 -17.89
N ASP A 73 14.50 19.84 -16.76
CA ASP A 73 15.51 19.61 -15.71
C ASP A 73 15.11 18.49 -14.72
N VAL A 74 13.99 17.82 -14.98
CA VAL A 74 13.47 16.72 -14.15
C VAL A 74 14.21 15.44 -14.48
N LYS A 75 14.79 14.78 -13.47
CA LYS A 75 15.51 13.51 -13.66
C LYS A 75 14.63 12.28 -13.45
N SER A 76 13.72 12.36 -12.47
CA SER A 76 12.83 11.26 -12.06
C SER A 76 11.39 11.77 -12.00
N PRO A 77 10.39 10.90 -12.29
CA PRO A 77 8.99 11.28 -12.15
C PRO A 77 8.64 11.46 -10.66
N GLU A 78 8.08 12.61 -10.32
CA GLU A 78 7.75 12.97 -8.94
C GLU A 78 6.28 13.42 -8.83
N ARG A 79 5.71 13.39 -7.63
CA ARG A 79 4.43 14.05 -7.38
C ARG A 79 4.69 15.53 -7.10
N VAL A 80 3.86 16.41 -7.66
CA VAL A 80 4.00 17.87 -7.50
C VAL A 80 2.68 18.53 -7.18
N ILE A 81 2.77 19.65 -6.48
CA ILE A 81 1.73 20.66 -6.41
C ILE A 81 2.04 21.75 -7.44
N ILE A 82 1.05 22.05 -8.28
CA ILE A 82 1.12 23.07 -9.32
C ILE A 82 0.22 24.21 -8.88
N ARG A 83 0.78 25.40 -8.70
CA ARG A 83 0.09 26.58 -8.18
C ARG A 83 0.08 27.70 -9.23
N LYS A 84 -1.13 28.20 -9.48
CA LYS A 84 -1.58 29.44 -10.13
C LYS A 84 -1.37 30.71 -9.29
N PRO A 85 -0.19 31.34 -9.08
CA PRO A 85 -0.09 32.47 -8.14
C PRO A 85 -1.07 33.61 -8.46
N SER A 86 -1.34 33.87 -9.75
CA SER A 86 -2.27 34.93 -10.16
C SER A 86 -3.71 34.74 -9.71
N ASP A 87 -4.18 33.50 -9.57
CA ASP A 87 -5.58 33.17 -9.21
C ASP A 87 -5.70 32.43 -7.86
N GLY A 88 -4.58 32.09 -7.23
CA GLY A 88 -4.53 31.24 -6.03
C GLY A 88 -4.96 29.78 -6.25
N LYS A 89 -5.24 29.37 -7.50
CA LYS A 89 -5.65 28.00 -7.84
C LYS A 89 -4.48 27.04 -7.74
N PHE A 90 -4.72 25.82 -7.29
CA PHE A 90 -3.69 24.79 -7.26
C PHE A 90 -4.27 23.41 -7.56
N VAL A 91 -3.42 22.54 -8.10
CA VAL A 91 -3.76 21.16 -8.42
C VAL A 91 -2.56 20.26 -8.14
N ILE A 92 -2.82 19.03 -7.72
CA ILE A 92 -1.77 18.02 -7.48
C ILE A 92 -1.71 17.12 -8.70
N GLY A 93 -0.50 16.90 -9.21
CA GLY A 93 -0.28 16.09 -10.40
C GLY A 93 1.07 15.37 -10.38
N ALA A 94 1.39 14.75 -11.51
CA ALA A 94 2.70 14.15 -11.73
C ALA A 94 3.63 15.12 -12.48
N LEU A 95 4.91 15.12 -12.13
CA LEU A 95 5.97 15.81 -12.82
C LEU A 95 6.74 14.79 -13.67
N PHE A 96 6.83 15.05 -14.96
CA PHE A 96 7.58 14.23 -15.90
C PHE A 96 8.77 14.97 -16.50
N ARG A 97 9.74 14.20 -16.97
CA ARG A 97 10.80 14.74 -17.81
C ARG A 97 10.29 15.01 -19.21
N ARG A 98 10.57 16.19 -19.74
CA ARG A 98 10.21 16.55 -21.12
C ARG A 98 11.14 15.85 -22.12
N GLU A 99 10.59 14.91 -22.91
CA GLU A 99 11.38 14.14 -23.89
C GLU A 99 11.72 14.90 -25.18
N ARG A 100 10.86 15.84 -25.60
CA ARG A 100 11.07 16.65 -26.81
C ARG A 100 11.25 18.12 -26.45
N ALA A 101 12.36 18.71 -26.88
CA ALA A 101 12.55 20.16 -26.80
C ALA A 101 11.65 20.84 -27.83
N ASN A 102 10.45 21.24 -27.40
CA ASN A 102 9.54 22.04 -28.20
C ASN A 102 9.87 23.54 -28.00
N PRO A 103 9.77 24.37 -29.06
CA PRO A 103 9.91 25.81 -28.93
C PRO A 103 8.81 26.37 -28.02
N GLY A 104 9.15 27.37 -27.20
CA GLY A 104 8.25 27.98 -26.23
C GLY A 104 8.68 27.72 -24.78
N PRO A 105 7.77 27.94 -23.82
CA PRO A 105 8.08 27.83 -22.40
C PRO A 105 8.60 26.43 -22.01
N ARG A 106 9.46 26.40 -20.99
CA ARG A 106 10.13 25.15 -20.56
C ARG A 106 9.16 24.18 -19.91
N LEU A 107 8.09 24.70 -19.32
CA LEU A 107 7.11 23.96 -18.58
C LEU A 107 5.88 23.68 -19.46
N GLN A 108 5.62 22.39 -19.71
CA GLN A 108 4.45 21.95 -20.46
C GLN A 108 3.38 21.42 -19.52
N VAL A 109 2.13 21.80 -19.77
CA VAL A 109 0.99 21.51 -18.88
C VAL A 109 0.00 20.62 -19.62
N SER A 110 -0.53 19.61 -18.92
CA SER A 110 -1.62 18.76 -19.41
C SER A 110 -2.95 19.50 -19.56
N SER A 111 -3.88 18.95 -20.35
CA SER A 111 -5.24 19.51 -20.47
C SER A 111 -5.97 19.54 -19.13
N ASP A 112 -5.83 18.51 -18.31
CA ASP A 112 -6.53 18.39 -17.03
C ASP A 112 -5.99 19.38 -16.00
N ALA A 113 -4.66 19.53 -15.94
CA ALA A 113 -4.01 20.57 -15.12
C ALA A 113 -4.40 21.98 -15.59
N ALA A 114 -4.41 22.22 -16.91
CA ALA A 114 -4.81 23.51 -17.47
C ALA A 114 -6.28 23.84 -17.16
N ALA A 115 -7.18 22.87 -17.26
CA ALA A 115 -8.58 23.03 -16.90
C ALA A 115 -8.76 23.36 -15.41
N ALA A 116 -8.06 22.64 -14.51
CA ALA A 116 -8.11 22.89 -13.07
C ALA A 116 -7.54 24.27 -12.68
N LEU A 117 -6.46 24.70 -13.33
CA LEU A 117 -5.80 25.99 -13.09
C LEU A 117 -6.48 27.16 -13.84
N GLY A 118 -7.42 26.87 -14.73
CA GLY A 118 -8.07 27.87 -15.59
C GLY A 118 -7.09 28.54 -16.56
N MET A 119 -6.18 27.77 -17.14
CA MET A 119 -5.25 28.24 -18.17
C MET A 119 -5.93 28.19 -19.55
N LEU A 120 -5.64 29.19 -20.37
CA LEU A 120 -6.10 29.25 -21.75
C LEU A 120 -5.10 28.52 -22.67
N ALA A 121 -5.61 27.78 -23.65
CA ALA A 121 -4.77 27.11 -24.64
C ALA A 121 -3.92 28.12 -25.42
N GLY A 122 -2.64 27.82 -25.59
CA GLY A 122 -1.70 28.66 -26.34
C GLY A 122 -1.23 29.93 -25.62
N GLN A 123 -1.72 30.20 -24.40
CA GLN A 123 -1.30 31.36 -23.61
C GLN A 123 -0.44 30.88 -22.43
N PRO A 124 0.86 31.29 -22.37
CA PRO A 124 1.69 31.02 -21.21
C PRO A 124 1.10 31.66 -19.95
N ALA A 125 1.19 30.95 -18.83
CA ALA A 125 0.85 31.50 -17.52
C ALA A 125 1.95 31.14 -16.53
N GLU A 126 2.27 32.07 -15.62
CA GLU A 126 3.24 31.80 -14.56
C GLU A 126 2.70 30.72 -13.62
N LEU A 127 3.47 29.63 -13.44
CA LEU A 127 3.15 28.52 -12.55
C LEU A 127 4.28 28.30 -11.56
N ASN A 128 3.93 28.11 -10.29
CA ASN A 128 4.85 27.56 -9.30
C ASN A 128 4.63 26.05 -9.17
N VAL A 129 5.64 25.26 -9.47
CA VAL A 129 5.61 23.80 -9.34
C VAL A 129 6.58 23.39 -8.26
N THR A 130 6.05 22.72 -7.23
CA THR A 130 6.83 22.26 -6.08
C THR A 130 6.62 20.76 -5.90
N ALA A 131 7.69 20.00 -5.76
CA ALA A 131 7.64 18.57 -5.46
C ALA A 131 7.01 18.31 -4.10
N LEU A 132 6.18 17.29 -4.04
CA LEU A 132 5.59 16.78 -2.82
C LEU A 132 6.32 15.50 -2.46
N ARG A 133 7.03 15.51 -1.33
CA ARG A 133 7.60 14.30 -0.74
C ARG A 133 6.55 13.70 0.18
N ARG A 134 6.31 12.40 0.03
CA ARG A 134 5.65 11.63 1.09
C ARG A 134 6.61 11.58 2.26
N GLU A 135 6.28 12.25 3.36
CA GLU A 135 7.04 12.13 4.60
C GLU A 135 6.87 10.71 5.16
N GLU A 136 7.77 9.81 4.77
CA GLU A 136 8.20 8.72 5.64
C GLU A 136 9.16 9.35 6.65
N VAL A 137 8.72 9.49 7.90
CA VAL A 137 9.57 9.90 9.02
C VAL A 137 10.89 9.12 8.94
N ALA A 138 11.97 9.85 8.74
CA ALA A 138 13.32 9.35 8.59
C ALA A 138 13.69 8.35 9.70
N GLU A 139 14.10 7.14 9.32
CA GLU A 139 15.02 6.31 10.10
C GLU A 139 16.49 6.67 9.75
N GLU A 140 16.77 7.95 9.48
CA GLU A 140 18.13 8.46 9.23
C GLU A 140 18.48 9.52 10.26
N GLN A 141 18.41 9.12 11.53
CA GLN A 141 18.99 9.85 12.66
C GLN A 141 19.67 8.84 13.58
N ALA A 142 20.72 8.18 13.07
CA ALA A 142 21.61 7.35 13.88
C ALA A 142 23.07 7.27 13.36
N GLU A 143 23.42 7.84 12.20
CA GLU A 143 24.80 7.85 11.70
C GLU A 143 25.34 9.29 11.59
N ALA A 144 25.63 9.90 12.75
CA ALA A 144 26.72 10.87 12.89
C ALA A 144 26.94 11.25 14.37
N ALA A 145 27.88 10.58 15.03
CA ALA A 145 28.71 11.18 16.07
C ALA A 145 30.09 10.49 16.08
N PRO A 146 31.18 11.19 15.75
CA PRO A 146 32.54 10.72 16.02
C PRO A 146 33.04 11.20 17.39
N ASP A 147 34.05 10.47 17.89
CA ASP A 147 34.99 10.76 18.99
C ASP A 147 34.47 10.86 20.44
N ALA A 148 34.91 9.93 21.30
CA ALA A 148 36.05 10.15 22.19
C ALA A 148 36.24 8.99 23.19
N ASN A 149 37.50 8.55 23.33
CA ASN A 149 37.99 7.66 24.37
C ASN A 149 37.87 8.25 25.79
N MET A 150 37.68 7.36 26.77
CA MET A 150 38.10 7.35 28.20
C MET A 150 36.96 6.81 29.07
N ASP A 151 37.00 5.51 29.37
CA ASP A 151 37.57 4.92 30.59
C ASP A 151 36.69 5.12 31.83
N SER A 152 36.03 4.03 32.24
CA SER A 152 35.81 3.77 33.66
C SER A 152 35.63 2.27 33.90
N ALA A 153 36.32 1.82 34.94
CA ALA A 153 36.65 0.45 35.28
C ALA A 153 35.51 -0.37 35.90
N ALA A 154 35.57 -1.68 35.61
CA ALA A 154 35.32 -2.84 36.50
C ALA A 154 33.88 -3.14 37.02
N PRO A 155 33.57 -4.36 37.51
CA PRO A 155 34.37 -5.60 37.56
C PRO A 155 33.69 -6.85 36.95
N ASP A 156 34.52 -7.87 36.75
CA ASP A 156 34.32 -9.31 36.89
C ASP A 156 32.91 -9.95 36.76
N GLY A 157 32.84 -10.90 35.83
CA GLY A 157 32.62 -12.30 36.19
C GLY A 157 31.24 -12.67 36.73
N VAL A 158 30.34 -13.05 35.83
CA VAL A 158 29.28 -14.03 36.15
C VAL A 158 29.27 -15.12 35.09
N GLU A 159 30.15 -16.10 35.29
CA GLU A 159 29.99 -17.43 34.73
C GLU A 159 28.73 -18.06 35.35
N GLN A 160 27.67 -18.20 34.56
CA GLN A 160 26.51 -18.97 34.98
C GLN A 160 26.84 -20.46 34.82
N THR A 161 27.22 -21.05 35.96
CA THR A 161 27.59 -22.46 36.11
C THR A 161 26.49 -23.38 35.55
N THR A 162 26.93 -24.40 34.83
CA THR A 162 26.14 -25.50 34.29
C THR A 162 25.85 -26.50 35.40
N LEU A 163 24.56 -26.75 35.70
CA LEU A 163 24.18 -27.91 36.51
C LEU A 163 24.18 -29.15 35.62
N ALA A 164 25.16 -30.02 35.86
CA ALA A 164 25.31 -31.34 35.26
C ALA A 164 24.35 -32.39 35.91
N PRO A 165 24.19 -33.57 35.29
CA PRO A 165 22.98 -34.40 35.32
C PRO A 165 22.97 -35.42 36.47
N ALA A 166 21.78 -35.91 36.83
CA ALA A 166 21.61 -37.16 37.57
C ALA A 166 21.15 -38.26 36.61
N ALA A 167 22.02 -39.25 36.43
CA ALA A 167 21.72 -40.51 35.78
C ALA A 167 20.75 -41.35 36.64
N VAL A 168 19.79 -41.99 35.99
CA VAL A 168 19.30 -43.31 36.40
C VAL A 168 19.19 -44.19 35.17
N ASP A 169 20.08 -45.16 35.12
CA ASP A 169 20.05 -46.33 34.25
C ASP A 169 18.74 -47.10 34.38
N ALA A 170 18.21 -47.53 33.23
CA ALA A 170 17.48 -48.78 33.09
C ALA A 170 17.58 -49.24 31.63
N GLU A 171 18.67 -49.95 31.33
CA GLU A 171 18.77 -50.83 30.18
C GLU A 171 17.62 -51.84 30.18
N ALA A 172 16.97 -52.00 29.03
CA ALA A 172 16.45 -53.28 28.58
C ALA A 172 16.39 -53.28 27.04
N SER A 173 17.40 -53.92 26.46
CA SER A 173 17.51 -54.26 25.04
C SER A 173 16.36 -55.18 24.59
N ALA A 174 15.85 -54.93 23.39
CA ALA A 174 15.44 -55.98 22.46
C ALA A 174 15.39 -55.40 21.04
N GLU A 175 16.27 -55.93 20.18
CA GLU A 175 16.22 -55.83 18.72
C GLU A 175 14.87 -56.30 18.16
N ALA A 176 14.35 -55.60 17.16
CA ALA A 176 14.02 -56.21 15.86
C ALA A 176 13.45 -55.17 14.87
N GLU A 177 14.03 -55.25 13.68
CA GLU A 177 13.65 -54.75 12.37
C GLU A 177 12.14 -54.74 12.05
N THR A 178 11.67 -53.62 11.45
CA THR A 178 10.87 -53.48 10.21
C THR A 178 9.81 -52.36 10.27
N GLU A 179 9.60 -51.75 9.10
CA GLU A 179 8.44 -50.95 8.66
C GLU A 179 8.37 -49.45 9.01
N GLN A 180 8.92 -48.68 8.08
CA GLN A 180 8.25 -47.59 7.36
C GLN A 180 6.83 -47.23 7.85
N ALA A 181 6.73 -46.19 8.68
CA ALA A 181 5.50 -45.44 8.90
C ALA A 181 5.82 -43.94 8.89
N ALA A 182 5.04 -43.20 8.09
CA ALA A 182 5.25 -41.81 7.72
C ALA A 182 5.36 -40.87 8.93
N ALA A 183 6.49 -40.16 9.04
CA ALA A 183 6.60 -39.01 9.92
C ALA A 183 5.86 -37.82 9.29
N SER A 184 4.62 -37.60 9.71
CA SER A 184 3.97 -36.29 9.59
C SER A 184 4.87 -35.25 10.26
N PRO A 185 5.24 -34.14 9.59
CA PRO A 185 6.01 -33.10 10.24
C PRO A 185 5.18 -32.49 11.37
N ALA A 186 5.75 -32.49 12.57
CA ALA A 186 5.20 -31.82 13.74
C ALA A 186 4.96 -30.34 13.41
N ALA A 187 3.72 -29.88 13.61
CA ALA A 187 3.37 -28.47 13.48
C ALA A 187 4.25 -27.63 14.44
N PRO A 188 4.94 -26.59 13.97
CA PRO A 188 5.82 -25.81 14.82
C PRO A 188 4.98 -25.09 15.90
N LYS A 189 5.32 -25.33 17.18
CA LYS A 189 4.84 -24.53 18.32
C LYS A 189 5.25 -23.06 18.12
N PRO A 190 4.40 -22.08 18.45
CA PRO A 190 4.74 -20.67 18.31
C PRO A 190 5.92 -20.33 19.22
N GLN A 191 7.10 -20.15 18.61
CA GLN A 191 8.27 -19.62 19.29
C GLN A 191 8.06 -18.11 19.50
N ALA A 192 8.36 -17.63 20.71
CA ALA A 192 8.32 -16.21 21.00
C ALA A 192 9.38 -15.49 20.17
N SER A 193 8.95 -14.70 19.18
CA SER A 193 9.86 -13.91 18.36
C SER A 193 10.46 -12.78 19.18
N SER A 194 11.78 -12.64 19.14
CA SER A 194 12.51 -11.48 19.69
C SER A 194 12.53 -10.27 18.75
N LEU A 195 11.76 -10.31 17.65
CA LEU A 195 11.73 -9.26 16.63
C LEU A 195 10.62 -8.23 16.86
N ASN A 196 10.95 -6.96 16.62
CA ASN A 196 10.00 -5.84 16.64
C ASN A 196 8.88 -6.00 15.58
N LYS A 197 9.20 -6.52 14.38
CA LYS A 197 8.26 -6.76 13.26
C LYS A 197 8.36 -8.23 12.80
N PRO A 198 7.72 -9.18 13.51
CA PRO A 198 7.88 -10.62 13.24
C PRO A 198 6.94 -11.17 12.16
N PHE A 199 5.94 -10.41 11.72
CA PHE A 199 4.98 -10.84 10.70
C PHE A 199 5.36 -10.27 9.34
N ILE A 200 4.93 -10.91 8.27
CA ILE A 200 5.06 -10.39 6.90
C ILE A 200 3.66 -10.25 6.33
N GLN A 201 3.28 -9.02 5.98
CA GLN A 201 2.03 -8.73 5.32
C GLN A 201 2.16 -8.95 3.83
N ILE A 202 1.27 -9.78 3.29
CA ILE A 202 1.23 -10.09 1.85
C ILE A 202 0.30 -9.11 1.13
N GLY A 203 -0.81 -8.74 1.76
CA GLY A 203 -1.79 -7.83 1.17
C GLY A 203 -2.96 -7.50 2.09
N ILE A 204 -3.70 -6.46 1.68
CA ILE A 204 -5.00 -6.08 2.23
C ILE A 204 -6.05 -6.23 1.13
N PHE A 205 -7.17 -6.83 1.47
CA PHE A 205 -8.24 -7.12 0.52
C PHE A 205 -9.56 -6.57 1.05
N SER A 206 -10.37 -5.96 0.19
CA SER A 206 -11.73 -5.53 0.52
C SER A 206 -12.76 -6.67 0.39
N VAL A 207 -12.33 -7.85 -0.05
CA VAL A 207 -13.17 -9.03 -0.30
C VAL A 207 -12.55 -10.24 0.40
N GLU A 208 -13.35 -10.92 1.22
CA GLU A 208 -12.90 -12.07 2.02
C GLU A 208 -12.37 -13.22 1.18
N ASP A 209 -13.07 -13.57 0.10
CA ASP A 209 -12.68 -14.65 -0.81
C ASP A 209 -11.29 -14.42 -1.43
N ASN A 210 -10.95 -13.18 -1.76
CA ASN A 210 -9.63 -12.85 -2.30
C ASN A 210 -8.54 -13.09 -1.23
N ALA A 211 -8.78 -12.68 0.01
CA ALA A 211 -7.86 -12.93 1.12
C ALA A 211 -7.70 -14.42 1.41
N ARG A 212 -8.80 -15.19 1.36
CA ARG A 212 -8.80 -16.65 1.56
C ARG A 212 -7.99 -17.36 0.48
N ARG A 213 -8.20 -17.04 -0.80
CA ARG A 213 -7.42 -17.59 -1.92
C ARG A 213 -5.94 -17.28 -1.81
N THR A 214 -5.58 -16.06 -1.41
CA THR A 214 -4.18 -15.70 -1.16
C THR A 214 -3.59 -16.52 -0.01
N ALA A 215 -4.32 -16.70 1.09
CA ALA A 215 -3.88 -17.55 2.19
C ALA A 215 -3.76 -19.03 1.77
N GLU A 216 -4.67 -19.56 0.97
CA GLU A 216 -4.56 -20.94 0.46
C GLU A 216 -3.31 -21.11 -0.41
N ARG A 217 -3.02 -20.15 -1.29
CA ARG A 217 -1.81 -20.18 -2.10
C ARG A 217 -0.52 -20.19 -1.27
N MET A 218 -0.46 -19.36 -0.22
CA MET A 218 0.69 -19.36 0.70
C MET A 218 0.80 -20.65 1.50
N ARG A 219 -0.33 -21.26 1.87
CA ARG A 219 -0.35 -22.56 2.54
C ARG A 219 0.18 -23.67 1.63
N SER A 220 -0.18 -23.66 0.34
CA SER A 220 0.36 -24.59 -0.65
C SER A 220 1.88 -24.42 -0.86
N ALA A 221 2.40 -23.20 -0.69
CA ALA A 221 3.82 -22.90 -0.71
C ALA A 221 4.54 -23.22 0.63
N GLY A 222 3.87 -23.91 1.56
CA GLY A 222 4.46 -24.36 2.83
C GLY A 222 4.53 -23.29 3.92
N MET A 223 3.87 -22.14 3.73
CA MET A 223 3.82 -21.07 4.71
C MET A 223 2.55 -21.15 5.57
N ILE A 224 2.55 -20.51 6.75
CA ILE A 224 1.38 -20.44 7.63
C ILE A 224 0.79 -19.02 7.58
N PRO A 225 -0.20 -18.77 6.71
CA PRO A 225 -0.87 -17.50 6.63
C PRO A 225 -2.03 -17.40 7.62
N THR A 226 -2.21 -16.21 8.16
CA THR A 226 -3.33 -15.80 9.00
C THR A 226 -4.10 -14.70 8.27
N VAL A 227 -5.41 -14.88 8.15
CA VAL A 227 -6.31 -13.85 7.61
C VAL A 227 -6.98 -13.15 8.78
N LYS A 228 -6.73 -11.85 8.93
CA LYS A 228 -7.35 -11.00 9.96
C LYS A 228 -8.42 -10.13 9.33
N LYS A 229 -9.65 -10.23 9.83
CA LYS A 229 -10.71 -9.27 9.54
C LYS A 229 -10.50 -8.02 10.38
N GLN A 230 -10.48 -6.87 9.73
CA GLN A 230 -10.39 -5.55 10.35
C GLN A 230 -11.42 -4.62 9.72
N SER A 231 -11.65 -3.46 10.32
CA SER A 231 -12.56 -2.44 9.79
C SER A 231 -11.87 -1.10 9.84
N ALA A 232 -11.90 -0.37 8.72
CA ALA A 232 -11.42 1.01 8.63
C ALA A 232 -12.56 1.85 8.08
N SER A 233 -12.87 2.96 8.77
CA SER A 233 -13.92 3.89 8.34
C SER A 233 -15.27 3.22 8.07
N GLY A 234 -15.63 2.22 8.89
CA GLY A 234 -16.89 1.48 8.79
C GLY A 234 -16.94 0.41 7.69
N LYS A 235 -15.84 0.17 6.95
CA LYS A 235 -15.77 -0.87 5.90
C LYS A 235 -14.87 -2.03 6.34
N PRO A 236 -15.33 -3.29 6.24
CA PRO A 236 -14.49 -4.44 6.54
C PRO A 236 -13.41 -4.63 5.48
N PHE A 237 -12.20 -4.97 5.91
CA PHE A 237 -11.10 -5.41 5.08
C PHE A 237 -10.40 -6.61 5.71
N TRP A 238 -9.71 -7.40 4.91
CA TRP A 238 -9.03 -8.62 5.31
C TRP A 238 -7.54 -8.46 5.04
N ARG A 239 -6.75 -8.51 6.11
CA ARG A 239 -5.29 -8.46 6.06
C ARG A 239 -4.75 -9.87 6.09
N VAL A 240 -3.90 -10.23 5.12
CA VAL A 240 -3.25 -11.54 5.07
C VAL A 240 -1.79 -11.38 5.49
N ILE A 241 -1.42 -12.05 6.59
CA ILE A 241 -0.07 -12.03 7.17
C ILE A 241 0.48 -13.45 7.28
N VAL A 242 1.80 -13.62 7.18
CA VAL A 242 2.52 -14.87 7.41
C VAL A 242 3.49 -14.68 8.57
N GLY A 243 3.60 -15.67 9.45
CA GLY A 243 4.48 -15.63 10.61
C GLY A 243 3.75 -16.05 11.90
N PRO A 244 4.40 -15.88 13.07
CA PRO A 244 5.57 -15.04 13.32
C PRO A 244 6.90 -15.71 12.94
N ALA A 245 7.84 -14.95 12.38
CA ALA A 245 9.21 -15.40 12.14
C ALA A 245 10.02 -15.33 13.45
N ALA A 246 10.77 -16.39 13.78
CA ALA A 246 11.54 -16.42 15.04
C ALA A 246 12.83 -15.59 14.97
N THR A 247 13.44 -15.47 13.77
CA THR A 247 14.71 -14.76 13.55
C THR A 247 14.68 -13.81 12.35
N SER A 248 15.59 -12.83 12.32
CA SER A 248 15.76 -11.93 11.16
C SER A 248 16.12 -12.68 9.87
N LYS A 249 16.82 -13.82 9.97
CA LYS A 249 17.19 -14.67 8.83
C LYS A 249 15.96 -15.37 8.26
N GLU A 250 15.12 -15.94 9.12
CA GLU A 250 13.86 -16.58 8.75
C GLU A 250 12.88 -15.59 8.12
N ARG A 251 12.78 -14.37 8.66
CA ARG A 251 11.95 -13.31 8.08
C ARG A 251 12.39 -12.95 6.65
N ARG A 252 13.69 -12.83 6.40
CA ARG A 252 14.21 -12.58 5.05
C ARG A 252 13.88 -13.73 4.10
N ALA A 253 14.09 -14.97 4.54
CA ALA A 253 13.77 -16.16 3.74
C ALA A 253 12.27 -16.25 3.40
N LEU A 254 11.38 -15.99 4.37
CA LEU A 254 9.94 -15.93 4.14
C LEU A 254 9.56 -14.81 3.17
N LEU A 255 10.15 -13.62 3.30
CA LEU A 255 9.89 -12.50 2.41
C LEU A 255 10.34 -12.80 0.98
N GLU A 256 11.51 -13.43 0.80
CA GLU A 256 11.97 -13.88 -0.52
C GLU A 256 11.07 -14.97 -1.11
N ALA A 257 10.62 -15.93 -0.31
CA ALA A 257 9.67 -16.96 -0.75
C ALA A 257 8.33 -16.35 -1.20
N ILE A 258 7.79 -15.40 -0.44
CA ILE A 258 6.56 -14.67 -0.77
C ILE A 258 6.73 -13.86 -2.06
N ARG A 259 7.88 -13.22 -2.28
CA ARG A 259 8.18 -12.51 -3.53
C ARG A 259 8.28 -13.46 -4.73
N LYS A 260 8.84 -14.66 -4.56
CA LYS A 260 8.87 -15.70 -5.62
C LYS A 260 7.48 -16.19 -5.98
N GLU A 261 6.56 -16.19 -5.03
CA GLU A 261 5.13 -16.42 -5.28
C GLU A 261 4.43 -15.22 -5.97
N GLY A 262 5.16 -14.18 -6.38
CA GLY A 262 4.61 -13.04 -7.11
C GLY A 262 4.00 -11.96 -6.23
N PHE A 263 4.20 -12.01 -4.91
CA PHE A 263 3.78 -10.96 -3.98
C PHE A 263 4.98 -10.02 -3.70
N GLY A 264 5.34 -9.21 -4.70
CA GLY A 264 6.47 -8.28 -4.66
C GLY A 264 6.38 -7.23 -3.53
N ASP A 265 5.15 -6.78 -3.27
CA ASP A 265 4.81 -5.75 -2.28
C ASP A 265 4.76 -6.26 -0.82
N ALA A 266 5.18 -7.51 -0.56
CA ALA A 266 5.16 -8.03 0.81
C ALA A 266 6.23 -7.36 1.69
N TYR A 267 5.85 -6.96 2.91
CA TYR A 267 6.73 -6.26 3.86
C TYR A 267 6.51 -6.72 5.31
N ALA A 268 7.53 -6.49 6.15
CA ALA A 268 7.50 -6.88 7.55
C ALA A 268 6.65 -5.91 8.40
N VAL A 269 5.75 -6.47 9.23
CA VAL A 269 4.80 -5.72 10.07
C VAL A 269 4.72 -6.26 11.49
N THR A 270 4.14 -5.44 12.37
CA THR A 270 3.59 -5.83 13.66
C THR A 270 2.13 -6.30 13.52
N ASN A 271 1.68 -7.11 14.48
CA ASN A 271 0.39 -7.79 14.42
C ASN A 271 -0.82 -6.91 14.71
#